data_AF-D8QGP0-F1
#
_entry.id   AF-D8QGP0-F1
#
_cell.length_a   1.000
_cell.length_b   1.000
_cell.length_c   1.000
_cell.angle_alpha   90.00
_cell.angle_beta   90.00
_cell.angle_gamma   90.00
#
_symmetry.space_group_name_H-M   'P 1'
#
loop_
_entity.id
_entity.type
_entity.pdbx_description
1 polymer ?
#
loop_
_entity_poly.entity_id
_entity_poly.type
_entity_poly.pdbx_seq_one_letter_code
_entity_poly.pdbx_strand_id
1 'polypeptide(L)'
;MPKGVRSVGQWRCSYEGCPDPDYPRELSASATNRATSHRKSTLHGYKYHHKQVTVHYKGQRITVKRDQHGLFQCPCGDPAHARRRSDRLVYVCNLKNHPPPGVVGGRADTPTPEDNDTIVIQRRPPSRSNGASSNAAVATTSTSRRACRRSKSRTLVTTGVGGSRKRASEATEEVSDGETSDEELMVLRSTYAQVRELSYYTPSPHHATQLKEAEKRRLRRRIARITS
;
A
#
# COMPACT_ATOMS: atom_id res chain seq x y z
N MET A 1 37.57 -27.09 19.99
CA MET A 1 37.03 -26.54 18.73
C MET A 1 35.59 -26.07 18.98
N PRO A 2 35.35 -24.77 19.23
CA PRO A 2 33.99 -24.27 19.45
C PRO A 2 33.17 -24.44 18.16
N LYS A 3 32.00 -25.09 18.29
CA LYS A 3 31.06 -25.28 17.19
C LYS A 3 30.49 -23.91 16.81
N GLY A 4 30.88 -23.43 15.62
CA GLY A 4 30.42 -22.15 15.08
C GLY A 4 28.90 -22.05 15.11
N VAL A 5 28.40 -21.03 15.81
CA VAL A 5 27.00 -20.65 15.81
C VAL A 5 26.63 -20.33 14.36
N ARG A 6 25.84 -21.19 13.71
CA ARG A 6 25.26 -20.87 12.40
C ARG A 6 24.33 -19.69 12.59
N SER A 7 24.81 -18.50 12.28
CA SER A 7 24.04 -17.26 12.24
C SER A 7 22.79 -17.50 11.40
N VAL A 8 21.63 -17.32 12.01
CA VAL A 8 20.31 -17.53 11.38
C VAL A 8 20.21 -16.67 10.12
N GLY A 9 20.25 -17.33 8.96
CA GLY A 9 19.71 -16.88 7.66
C GLY A 9 19.84 -15.40 7.30
N GLN A 10 21.07 -14.87 7.27
CA GLN A 10 21.30 -13.54 6.70
C GLN A 10 20.95 -13.58 5.20
N TRP A 11 19.92 -12.83 4.81
CA TRP A 11 19.55 -12.67 3.40
C TRP A 11 20.71 -12.04 2.61
N ARG A 12 20.99 -12.60 1.43
CA ARG A 12 21.97 -12.11 0.46
C ARG A 12 21.39 -12.21 -0.94
N CYS A 13 21.70 -11.25 -1.81
CA CYS A 13 21.37 -11.34 -3.22
C CYS A 13 22.22 -12.42 -3.90
N SER A 14 21.58 -13.29 -4.68
CA SER A 14 22.25 -14.37 -5.42
C SER A 14 22.53 -14.01 -6.89
N TYR A 15 22.30 -12.76 -7.30
CA TYR A 15 22.51 -12.32 -8.68
C TYR A 15 24.01 -12.18 -8.98
N GLU A 16 24.46 -12.80 -10.06
CA GLU A 16 25.87 -12.73 -10.49
C GLU A 16 26.28 -11.30 -10.86
N GLY A 17 27.44 -10.87 -10.38
CA GLY A 17 27.91 -9.49 -10.56
C GLY A 17 27.10 -8.45 -9.78
N CYS A 18 26.33 -8.86 -8.76
CA CYS A 18 25.66 -7.92 -7.87
C CYS A 18 26.69 -7.02 -7.18
N PRO A 19 26.54 -5.68 -7.25
CA PRO A 19 27.53 -4.74 -6.69
C PRO A 19 27.57 -4.73 -5.16
N ASP A 20 26.47 -5.07 -4.48
CA ASP A 20 26.42 -5.12 -3.01
C ASP A 20 25.44 -6.19 -2.50
N PRO A 21 25.81 -7.48 -2.55
CA PRO A 21 24.91 -8.61 -2.25
C PRO A 21 24.26 -8.56 -0.86
N ASP A 22 24.88 -7.86 0.10
CA ASP A 22 24.43 -7.77 1.49
C ASP A 22 23.41 -6.64 1.74
N TYR A 23 23.16 -5.78 0.76
CA TYR A 23 22.25 -4.64 0.92
C TYR A 23 20.77 -5.06 0.95
N PRO A 24 19.95 -4.57 1.90
CA PRO A 24 20.30 -3.60 2.93
C PRO A 24 21.00 -4.26 4.13
N ARG A 25 22.16 -3.69 4.52
CA ARG A 25 23.04 -4.20 5.59
C ARG A 25 22.41 -4.05 6.98
N GLU A 26 21.87 -2.87 7.25
CA GLU A 26 21.28 -2.50 8.53
C GLU A 26 19.86 -2.02 8.32
N LEU A 27 18.90 -2.92 8.48
CA LEU A 27 17.55 -2.48 8.84
C LEU A 27 17.59 -2.31 10.36
N SER A 28 17.24 -1.14 10.87
CA SER A 28 17.29 -0.86 12.31
C SER A 28 16.54 -1.93 13.12
N ALA A 29 16.97 -2.21 14.36
CA ALA A 29 16.28 -3.06 15.35
C ALA A 29 14.75 -2.79 15.41
N SER A 30 14.38 -1.51 15.29
CA SER A 30 13.00 -1.01 15.28
C SER A 30 12.22 -1.33 13.99
N ALA A 31 12.91 -1.55 12.87
CA ALA A 31 12.35 -2.01 11.60
C ALA A 31 12.49 -3.53 11.37
N THR A 32 13.30 -4.23 12.18
CA THR A 32 13.79 -5.59 11.92
C THR A 32 12.98 -6.72 12.51
N ASN A 33 12.01 -6.48 13.40
CA ASN A 33 11.22 -7.62 13.86
C ASN A 33 10.43 -8.31 12.72
N ARG A 34 10.24 -7.66 11.54
CA ARG A 34 9.59 -8.28 10.35
C ARG A 34 10.02 -7.72 8.99
N ALA A 35 11.24 -7.23 8.80
CA ALA A 35 11.68 -7.01 7.41
C ALA A 35 11.95 -8.37 6.77
N THR A 36 10.89 -8.96 6.18
CA THR A 36 10.97 -10.27 5.53
C THR A 36 12.07 -10.26 4.48
N SER A 37 12.72 -11.42 4.26
CA SER A 37 13.65 -11.65 3.15
C SER A 37 13.14 -11.05 1.83
N HIS A 38 11.82 -11.13 1.61
CA HIS A 38 11.16 -10.51 0.47
C HIS A 38 11.36 -8.99 0.42
N ARG A 39 11.13 -8.25 1.52
CA ARG A 39 11.36 -6.80 1.57
C ARG A 39 12.80 -6.42 1.26
N LYS A 40 13.78 -7.17 1.80
CA LYS A 40 15.20 -6.97 1.51
C LYS A 40 15.48 -7.13 0.02
N SER A 41 15.01 -8.23 -0.57
CA SER A 41 15.13 -8.50 -2.00
C SER A 41 14.51 -7.41 -2.87
N THR A 42 13.33 -6.91 -2.49
CA THR A 42 12.64 -5.85 -3.23
C THR A 42 13.41 -4.53 -3.18
N LEU A 43 13.84 -4.10 -1.99
CA LEU A 43 14.63 -2.87 -1.81
C LEU A 43 15.96 -2.92 -2.55
N HIS A 44 16.60 -4.10 -2.52
CA HIS A 44 17.83 -4.37 -3.24
C HIS A 44 17.62 -4.34 -4.76
N GLY A 45 16.55 -4.97 -5.26
CA GLY A 45 16.18 -4.95 -6.68
C GLY A 45 16.00 -3.52 -7.21
N TYR A 46 15.27 -2.68 -6.46
CA TYR A 46 15.06 -1.27 -6.83
C TYR A 46 16.36 -0.46 -6.88
N LYS A 47 17.33 -0.77 -6.02
CA LYS A 47 18.60 -0.04 -5.97
C LYS A 47 19.57 -0.50 -7.07
N TYR A 48 19.74 -1.82 -7.26
CA TYR A 48 20.84 -2.35 -8.07
C TYR A 48 20.44 -3.10 -9.34
N HIS A 49 19.26 -3.74 -9.40
CA HIS A 49 18.93 -4.64 -10.52
C HIS A 49 17.91 -4.08 -11.50
N HIS A 50 17.10 -3.11 -11.10
CA HIS A 50 16.15 -2.49 -12.00
C HIS A 50 16.90 -1.63 -13.03
N LYS A 51 16.84 -2.07 -14.30
CA LYS A 51 17.41 -1.35 -15.45
C LYS A 51 16.43 -0.35 -16.07
N GLN A 52 15.13 -0.58 -15.88
CA GLN A 52 14.06 0.29 -16.36
C GLN A 52 12.88 0.30 -15.38
N VAL A 53 12.10 1.37 -15.39
CA VAL A 53 10.90 1.53 -14.56
C VAL A 53 9.82 2.25 -15.35
N THR A 54 8.56 1.84 -15.19
CA THR A 54 7.41 2.56 -15.76
C THR A 54 6.82 3.49 -14.71
N VAL A 55 6.68 4.77 -15.05
CA VAL A 55 6.09 5.81 -14.21
C VAL A 55 4.87 6.42 -14.88
N HIS A 56 3.95 6.98 -14.10
CA HIS A 56 2.85 7.77 -14.63
C HIS A 56 3.24 9.25 -14.55
N TYR A 57 3.18 9.96 -15.68
CA TYR A 57 3.50 11.38 -15.73
C TYR A 57 2.55 12.07 -16.71
N LYS A 58 1.89 13.15 -16.26
CA LYS A 58 0.89 13.89 -17.06
C LYS A 58 -0.17 12.98 -17.74
N GLY A 59 -0.65 11.98 -17.01
CA GLY A 59 -1.66 11.03 -17.50
C GLY A 59 -1.13 9.92 -18.44
N GLN A 60 0.16 9.91 -18.76
CA GLN A 60 0.77 8.91 -19.64
C GLN A 60 1.66 7.93 -18.87
N ARG A 61 1.77 6.70 -19.38
CA ARG A 61 2.69 5.67 -18.87
C ARG A 61 4.01 5.74 -19.64
N ILE A 62 5.07 6.18 -18.97
CA ILE A 62 6.39 6.37 -19.58
C ILE A 62 7.37 5.38 -18.98
N THR A 63 8.13 4.67 -19.83
CA THR A 63 9.20 3.78 -19.37
C THR A 63 10.53 4.51 -19.41
N VAL A 64 11.13 4.67 -18.24
CA VAL A 64 12.43 5.32 -18.03
C VAL A 64 13.50 4.25 -17.87
N LYS A 65 14.61 4.40 -18.59
CA LYS A 65 15.81 3.57 -18.42
C LYS A 65 16.79 4.21 -17.45
N ARG A 66 17.53 3.37 -16.74
CA ARG A 66 18.65 3.81 -15.90
C ARG A 66 19.79 4.28 -16.80
N ASP A 67 20.36 5.44 -16.50
CA ASP A 67 21.48 6.01 -17.24
C ASP A 67 22.82 5.34 -16.86
N GLN A 68 23.90 5.82 -17.49
CA GLN A 68 25.26 5.33 -17.25
C GLN A 68 25.77 5.66 -15.83
N HIS A 69 25.20 6.67 -15.16
CA HIS A 69 25.52 7.05 -13.79
C HIS A 69 24.70 6.27 -12.74
N GLY A 70 23.83 5.38 -13.20
CA GLY A 70 22.96 4.58 -12.35
C GLY A 70 21.73 5.34 -11.83
N LEU A 71 21.32 6.43 -12.47
CA LEU A 71 20.14 7.22 -12.15
C LEU A 71 19.00 6.95 -13.13
N PHE A 72 17.76 6.97 -12.65
CA PHE A 72 16.59 7.06 -13.50
C PHE A 72 16.24 8.53 -13.70
N GLN A 73 16.25 8.98 -14.95
CA GLN A 73 15.91 10.36 -15.29
C GLN A 73 14.39 10.58 -15.21
N CYS A 74 13.97 11.67 -14.58
CA CYS A 74 12.56 12.00 -14.50
C CYS A 74 12.02 12.40 -15.88
N PRO A 75 10.80 11.98 -16.29
CA PRO A 75 10.21 12.38 -17.57
C PRO A 75 10.01 13.89 -17.74
N CYS A 76 10.06 14.67 -16.65
CA CYS A 76 10.03 16.14 -16.74
C CYS A 76 11.33 16.76 -17.28
N GLY A 77 12.43 15.99 -17.36
CA GLY A 77 13.74 16.44 -17.81
C GLY A 77 14.63 17.08 -16.74
N ASP A 78 14.11 17.34 -15.55
CA ASP A 78 14.88 18.00 -14.49
C ASP A 78 15.82 17.02 -13.73
N PRO A 79 17.14 17.30 -13.64
CA PRO A 79 18.09 16.47 -12.92
C PRO A 79 17.84 16.38 -11.41
N ALA A 80 17.24 17.40 -10.77
CA ALA A 80 16.88 17.38 -9.36
C ALA A 80 15.80 16.33 -9.04
N HIS A 81 15.08 15.85 -10.05
CA HIS A 81 14.08 14.78 -9.94
C HIS A 81 14.63 13.39 -10.31
N ALA A 82 15.86 13.28 -10.79
CA ALA A 82 16.49 11.99 -11.07
C ALA A 82 16.72 11.21 -9.77
N ARG A 83 16.54 9.88 -9.79
CA ARG A 83 16.68 9.03 -8.60
C ARG A 83 17.49 7.76 -8.89
N ARG A 84 18.33 7.32 -7.95
CA ARG A 84 19.05 6.05 -7.97
C ARG A 84 18.13 4.85 -7.75
N ARG A 85 17.03 5.02 -7.01
CA ARG A 85 16.07 3.94 -6.72
C ARG A 85 14.80 4.13 -7.54
N SER A 86 14.37 3.06 -8.21
CA SER A 86 13.21 3.12 -9.11
C SER A 86 11.90 3.45 -8.38
N ASP A 87 11.74 2.94 -7.16
CA ASP A 87 10.57 3.21 -6.31
C ASP A 87 10.45 4.69 -5.93
N ARG A 88 11.57 5.35 -5.64
CA ARG A 88 11.61 6.80 -5.37
C ARG A 88 11.25 7.61 -6.60
N LEU A 89 11.70 7.22 -7.79
CA LEU A 89 11.29 7.86 -9.03
C LEU A 89 9.77 7.74 -9.25
N VAL A 90 9.23 6.53 -9.09
CA VAL A 90 7.80 6.25 -9.21
C VAL A 90 7.01 7.12 -8.23
N TYR A 91 7.47 7.21 -6.98
CA TYR A 91 6.83 8.05 -5.97
C TYR A 91 6.78 9.52 -6.39
N VAL A 92 7.91 10.10 -6.82
CA VAL A 92 7.98 11.51 -7.26
C VAL A 92 7.07 11.77 -8.45
N CYS A 93 7.06 10.88 -9.45
CA CYS A 93 6.24 11.04 -10.65
C CYS A 93 4.75 10.90 -10.37
N ASN A 94 4.37 10.07 -9.39
CA ASN A 94 2.97 9.80 -9.03
C ASN A 94 2.39 10.82 -8.03
N LEU A 95 3.14 11.85 -7.61
CA LEU A 95 2.60 12.92 -6.77
C LEU A 95 1.45 13.64 -7.49
N LYS A 96 0.42 14.05 -6.73
CA LYS A 96 -0.74 14.79 -7.26
C LYS A 96 -0.29 16.03 -8.04
N ASN A 97 0.66 16.77 -7.45
CA ASN A 97 1.36 17.86 -8.10
C ASN A 97 2.82 17.44 -8.24
N HIS A 98 3.27 17.31 -9.48
CA HIS A 98 4.68 17.07 -9.74
C HIS A 98 5.51 18.28 -9.25
N PRO A 99 6.62 18.07 -8.54
CA PRO A 99 7.48 19.17 -8.09
C PRO A 99 7.94 20.05 -9.28
N PRO A 100 8.04 21.37 -9.08
CA PRO A 100 8.55 22.27 -10.11
C PRO A 100 10.06 22.08 -10.32
N PRO A 101 10.60 22.53 -11.46
CA PRO A 101 12.03 22.45 -11.71
C PRO A 101 12.88 23.08 -10.60
N GLY A 102 14.02 22.45 -10.28
CA GLY A 102 14.94 22.87 -9.21
C GLY A 102 14.50 22.55 -7.78
N VAL A 103 13.26 22.10 -7.55
CA VAL A 103 12.77 21.74 -6.22
C VAL A 103 12.83 20.23 -6.02
N VAL A 104 13.53 19.78 -4.97
CA VAL A 104 13.61 18.34 -4.69
C VAL A 104 12.25 17.81 -4.24
N GLY A 105 11.55 17.09 -5.12
CA GLY A 105 10.33 16.38 -4.76
C GLY A 105 10.58 15.15 -3.90
N GLY A 106 9.86 15.03 -2.78
CA GLY A 106 9.94 13.87 -1.89
C GLY A 106 11.30 13.72 -1.19
N ARG A 107 11.63 12.48 -0.79
CA ARG A 107 12.91 12.21 -0.12
C ARG A 107 14.04 12.18 -1.14
N ALA A 108 15.02 13.06 -0.97
CA ALA A 108 16.25 13.07 -1.75
C ALA A 108 17.01 11.74 -1.61
N ASP A 109 17.73 11.35 -2.66
CA ASP A 109 18.77 10.34 -2.52
C ASP A 109 19.93 10.98 -1.76
N THR A 110 20.10 10.54 -0.52
CA THR A 110 21.25 10.92 0.29
C THR A 110 22.50 10.38 -0.40
N PRO A 111 23.48 11.23 -0.77
CA PRO A 111 24.69 10.78 -1.46
C PRO A 111 25.70 10.11 -0.52
N THR A 112 25.33 9.83 0.74
CA THR A 112 26.26 9.33 1.74
C THR A 112 26.59 7.84 1.52
N PRO A 113 27.86 7.43 1.71
CA PRO A 113 28.30 6.04 1.56
C PRO A 113 27.64 5.08 2.57
N GLU A 114 26.95 5.63 3.57
CA GLU A 114 26.14 4.92 4.54
C GLU A 114 24.70 5.38 4.38
N ASP A 115 23.96 4.75 3.45
CA ASP A 115 22.51 4.88 3.39
C ASP A 115 21.94 4.21 4.65
N ASN A 116 21.92 4.96 5.76
CA ASN A 116 21.07 4.72 6.91
C ASN A 116 19.61 4.83 6.43
N ASP A 117 19.13 3.76 5.82
CA ASP A 117 17.75 3.54 5.40
C ASP A 117 16.85 3.36 6.65
N THR A 118 16.90 4.32 7.57
CA THR A 118 15.75 4.59 8.43
C THR A 118 14.67 5.09 7.48
N ILE A 119 13.89 4.15 6.96
CA ILE A 119 12.62 4.45 6.32
C ILE A 119 11.75 5.00 7.45
N VAL A 120 11.81 6.32 7.67
CA VAL A 120 10.77 7.04 8.37
C VAL A 120 9.55 6.90 7.48
N ILE A 121 8.84 5.79 7.65
CA ILE A 121 7.42 5.75 7.34
C ILE A 121 6.89 6.87 8.23
N GLN A 122 6.56 8.02 7.64
CA GLN A 122 5.71 9.00 8.31
C GLN A 122 4.41 8.26 8.60
N ARG A 123 4.38 7.57 9.75
CA ARG A 123 3.13 7.27 10.42
C ARG A 123 2.52 8.63 10.64
N ARG A 124 1.39 8.88 9.99
CA ARG A 124 0.50 9.99 10.29
C ARG A 124 0.47 10.11 11.83
N PRO A 125 0.78 11.28 12.40
CA PRO A 125 0.87 11.43 13.86
C PRO A 125 -0.44 10.93 14.47
N PRO A 126 -0.40 10.12 15.55
CA PRO A 126 -1.62 9.79 16.26
C PRO A 126 -2.20 11.11 16.78
N SER A 127 -3.40 11.45 16.32
CA SER A 127 -4.18 12.53 16.91
C SER A 127 -4.24 12.27 18.42
N ARG A 128 -3.63 13.15 19.20
CA ARG A 128 -3.75 13.19 20.66
C ARG A 128 -5.22 13.39 20.99
N SER A 129 -5.93 12.33 21.34
CA SER A 129 -7.07 12.43 22.24
C SER A 129 -6.61 11.96 23.61
N ASN A 130 -6.48 12.94 24.51
CA ASN A 130 -6.45 12.71 25.94
C ASN A 130 -7.78 12.03 26.34
N GLY A 131 -7.70 11.02 27.19
CA GLY A 131 -8.87 10.33 27.73
C GLY A 131 -8.47 9.08 28.47
N ALA A 132 -8.04 9.25 29.72
CA ALA A 132 -7.74 8.20 30.66
C ALA A 132 -8.94 7.25 30.85
N SER A 133 -8.69 5.95 31.00
CA SER A 133 -9.06 5.27 32.25
C SER A 133 -8.49 3.86 32.30
N SER A 134 -7.96 3.55 33.47
CA SER A 134 -7.39 2.30 33.95
C SER A 134 -8.38 1.14 33.88
N ASN A 135 -7.89 -0.07 33.63
CA ASN A 135 -8.03 -1.17 34.58
C ASN A 135 -7.14 -2.36 34.20
N ALA A 136 -6.51 -2.88 35.24
CA ALA A 136 -5.59 -4.00 35.25
C ALA A 136 -6.31 -5.36 35.08
N ALA A 137 -5.48 -6.39 34.87
CA ALA A 137 -5.56 -7.72 35.47
C ALA A 137 -5.66 -8.92 34.50
N VAL A 138 -4.58 -9.72 34.54
CA VAL A 138 -4.58 -11.18 34.80
C VAL A 138 -4.67 -12.15 33.59
N ALA A 139 -3.47 -12.67 33.29
CA ALA A 139 -3.05 -14.09 33.25
C ALA A 139 -3.43 -15.05 32.10
N THR A 140 -2.37 -15.82 31.73
CA THR A 140 -2.33 -17.23 31.30
C THR A 140 -3.05 -17.58 29.99
N THR A 141 -2.51 -18.33 29.03
CA THR A 141 -1.83 -19.62 29.18
C THR A 141 -1.18 -19.99 27.84
N SER A 142 -0.04 -20.68 27.91
CA SER A 142 0.57 -21.42 26.81
C SER A 142 -0.35 -22.49 26.22
N THR A 143 -0.40 -22.63 24.89
CA THR A 143 -0.55 -23.95 24.26
C THR A 143 -0.06 -23.93 22.82
N SER A 144 1.00 -24.71 22.62
CA SER A 144 1.49 -25.22 21.35
C SER A 144 0.45 -26.14 20.70
N ARG A 145 0.32 -26.10 19.36
CA ARG A 145 0.35 -27.27 18.46
C ARG A 145 0.01 -26.89 17.01
N ARG A 146 0.93 -27.27 16.11
CA ARG A 146 0.76 -27.84 14.75
C ARG A 146 -0.45 -27.42 13.91
N ALA A 147 -0.19 -26.92 12.69
CA ALA A 147 -0.21 -27.76 11.48
C ALA A 147 -0.08 -26.89 10.21
N CYS A 148 0.91 -27.21 9.38
CA CYS A 148 1.04 -26.75 8.01
C CYS A 148 -0.14 -27.26 7.18
N ARG A 149 -0.95 -26.37 6.61
CA ARG A 149 -1.85 -26.72 5.50
C ARG A 149 -1.51 -25.90 4.27
N ARG A 150 -0.83 -26.61 3.36
CA ARG A 150 -0.56 -26.33 1.95
C ARG A 150 -1.88 -26.19 1.21
N SER A 151 -2.27 -24.97 0.85
CA SER A 151 -3.43 -24.73 -0.02
C SER A 151 -2.94 -24.58 -1.46
N LYS A 152 -3.25 -25.59 -2.27
CA LYS A 152 -3.04 -25.65 -3.71
C LYS A 152 -3.82 -24.53 -4.42
N SER A 153 -3.11 -23.78 -5.24
CA SER A 153 -3.65 -22.87 -6.26
C SER A 153 -4.52 -23.67 -7.24
N ARG A 154 -5.78 -23.28 -7.41
CA ARG A 154 -6.64 -23.79 -8.48
C ARG A 154 -6.89 -22.64 -9.44
N THR A 155 -6.15 -22.65 -10.54
CA THR A 155 -6.31 -21.77 -11.69
C THR A 155 -7.63 -22.14 -12.37
N LEU A 156 -8.60 -21.24 -12.35
CA LEU A 156 -9.81 -21.35 -13.15
C LEU A 156 -9.62 -20.46 -14.38
N VAL A 157 -9.41 -21.12 -15.52
CA VAL A 157 -9.53 -20.54 -16.85
C VAL A 157 -11.02 -20.32 -17.09
N THR A 158 -11.42 -19.06 -17.21
CA THR A 158 -12.77 -18.70 -17.68
C THR A 158 -12.64 -17.99 -19.02
N THR A 159 -12.76 -18.79 -20.08
CA THR A 159 -13.21 -18.34 -21.40
C THR A 159 -14.73 -18.15 -21.34
N GLY A 160 -15.20 -16.93 -21.64
CA GLY A 160 -16.62 -16.55 -21.64
C GLY A 160 -16.80 -15.26 -22.44
N VAL A 161 -16.79 -15.35 -23.78
CA VAL A 161 -17.97 -15.27 -24.66
C VAL A 161 -18.76 -13.96 -24.52
N GLY A 162 -18.89 -13.29 -25.66
CA GLY A 162 -19.47 -11.97 -25.84
C GLY A 162 -20.90 -11.83 -25.32
N GLY A 163 -21.15 -10.68 -24.72
CA GLY A 163 -22.47 -10.20 -24.37
C GLY A 163 -22.72 -8.84 -25.02
N SER A 164 -23.22 -8.85 -26.25
CA SER A 164 -23.87 -7.71 -26.89
C SER A 164 -25.05 -7.28 -26.02
N ARG A 165 -24.95 -6.14 -25.34
CA ARG A 165 -26.11 -5.50 -24.69
C ARG A 165 -26.62 -4.38 -25.57
N LYS A 166 -27.88 -4.59 -25.95
CA LYS A 166 -28.74 -3.73 -26.75
C LYS A 166 -28.87 -2.35 -26.09
N ARG A 167 -28.88 -1.32 -26.94
CA ARG A 167 -29.32 0.05 -26.63
C ARG A 167 -30.67 -0.02 -25.93
N ALA A 168 -30.73 0.50 -24.70
CA ALA A 168 -31.98 0.91 -24.10
C ALA A 168 -32.38 2.24 -24.75
N SER A 169 -33.61 2.25 -25.23
CA SER A 169 -34.34 3.36 -25.81
C SER A 169 -34.41 4.57 -24.86
N GLU A 170 -34.12 5.74 -25.41
CA GLU A 170 -34.45 7.06 -24.87
C GLU A 170 -35.95 7.11 -24.57
N ALA A 171 -36.29 7.24 -23.28
CA ALA A 171 -37.55 7.83 -22.85
C ALA A 171 -37.23 9.28 -22.50
N THR A 172 -37.60 10.20 -23.40
CA THR A 172 -37.67 11.64 -23.13
C THR A 172 -38.87 11.87 -22.22
N GLU A 173 -38.63 11.98 -20.92
CA GLU A 173 -39.61 12.53 -19.99
C GLU A 173 -39.65 14.05 -20.20
N GLU A 174 -40.83 14.55 -20.55
CA GLU A 174 -41.11 15.98 -20.60
C GLU A 174 -41.01 16.55 -19.19
N VAL A 175 -39.95 17.34 -18.96
CA VAL A 175 -39.73 18.07 -17.73
C VAL A 175 -40.71 19.23 -17.72
N SER A 176 -41.78 19.10 -16.92
CA SER A 176 -42.69 20.19 -16.59
C SER A 176 -41.92 21.24 -15.79
N ASP A 177 -41.95 22.49 -16.25
CA ASP A 177 -41.36 23.67 -15.60
C ASP A 177 -42.13 24.04 -14.33
N GLY A 178 -42.13 23.14 -13.35
CA GLY A 178 -42.56 23.44 -11.99
C GLY A 178 -41.47 24.27 -11.33
N GLU A 179 -41.76 25.55 -11.07
CA GLU A 179 -40.94 26.44 -10.26
C GLU A 179 -40.68 25.77 -8.90
N THR A 180 -39.55 25.10 -8.77
CA THR A 180 -39.14 24.45 -7.53
C THR A 180 -38.79 25.57 -6.57
N SER A 181 -39.58 25.71 -5.51
CA SER A 181 -39.36 26.75 -4.51
C SER A 181 -37.94 26.69 -3.96
N ASP A 182 -37.34 27.85 -3.71
CA ASP A 182 -35.93 27.98 -3.28
C ASP A 182 -35.66 27.21 -1.95
N GLU A 183 -36.71 27.04 -1.13
CA GLU A 183 -36.72 26.19 0.07
C GLU A 183 -36.44 24.71 -0.24
N GLU A 184 -37.11 24.16 -1.26
CA GLU A 184 -36.98 22.75 -1.65
C GLU A 184 -35.59 22.46 -2.22
N LEU A 185 -35.03 23.45 -2.95
CA LEU A 185 -33.68 23.42 -3.49
C LEU A 185 -32.61 23.46 -2.38
N MET A 186 -32.86 24.18 -1.27
CA MET A 186 -32.00 24.16 -0.09
C MET A 186 -32.04 22.80 0.64
N VAL A 187 -33.21 22.18 0.77
CA VAL A 187 -33.34 20.85 1.39
C VAL A 187 -32.64 19.78 0.55
N LEU A 188 -32.77 19.83 -0.78
CA LEU A 188 -32.04 18.93 -1.70
C LEU A 188 -30.53 19.11 -1.63
N ARG A 189 -30.02 20.36 -1.55
CA ARG A 189 -28.57 20.59 -1.39
C ARG A 189 -28.06 20.10 -0.03
N SER A 190 -28.83 20.27 1.04
CA SER A 190 -28.49 19.81 2.38
C SER A 190 -28.44 18.27 2.47
N THR A 191 -29.46 17.60 1.94
CA THR A 191 -29.51 16.13 1.90
C THR A 191 -28.40 15.55 1.02
N TYR A 192 -28.11 16.18 -0.13
CA TYR A 192 -27.00 15.75 -0.99
C TYR A 192 -25.63 15.95 -0.33
N ALA A 193 -25.45 17.01 0.46
CA ALA A 193 -24.23 17.22 1.25
C ALA A 193 -24.04 16.14 2.33
N GLN A 194 -25.11 15.77 3.04
CA GLN A 194 -25.08 14.69 4.05
C GLN A 194 -24.78 13.31 3.43
N VAL A 195 -25.40 12.98 2.30
CA VAL A 195 -25.14 11.72 1.59
C VAL A 195 -23.71 11.68 1.06
N ARG A 196 -23.20 12.83 0.57
CA ARG A 196 -21.83 12.94 0.10
C ARG A 196 -20.82 12.71 1.22
N GLU A 197 -21.01 13.28 2.41
CA GLU A 197 -20.15 13.01 3.57
C GLU A 197 -20.15 11.52 3.97
N LEU A 198 -21.30 10.85 3.91
CA LEU A 198 -21.41 9.42 4.21
C LEU A 198 -20.71 8.53 3.15
N SER A 199 -20.74 8.94 1.88
CA SER A 199 -20.10 8.18 0.78
C SER A 199 -18.58 8.15 0.84
N TYR A 200 -17.93 9.10 1.53
CA TYR A 200 -16.48 9.09 1.74
C TYR A 200 -16.05 8.20 2.90
N TYR A 201 -17.00 7.71 3.71
CA TYR A 201 -16.71 6.76 4.78
C TYR A 201 -16.67 5.33 4.23
N THR A 202 -15.70 5.05 3.36
CA THR A 202 -15.33 3.67 3.09
C THR A 202 -14.60 3.13 4.33
N PRO A 203 -15.17 2.19 5.09
CA PRO A 203 -14.50 1.66 6.27
C PRO A 203 -13.16 1.09 5.83
N SER A 204 -12.08 1.52 6.50
CA SER A 204 -10.73 1.02 6.26
C SER A 204 -10.77 -0.51 6.11
N PRO A 205 -10.04 -1.12 5.15
CA PRO A 205 -10.08 -2.56 4.91
C PRO A 205 -9.86 -3.38 6.20
N HIS A 206 -9.07 -2.84 7.14
CA HIS A 206 -8.87 -3.43 8.46
C HIS A 206 -10.15 -3.46 9.32
N HIS A 207 -10.95 -2.41 9.32
CA HIS A 207 -12.21 -2.34 10.06
C HIS A 207 -13.23 -3.34 9.49
N ALA A 208 -13.30 -3.46 8.15
CA ALA A 208 -14.15 -4.45 7.50
C ALA A 208 -13.77 -5.90 7.88
N THR A 209 -12.47 -6.21 8.02
CA THR A 209 -12.03 -7.54 8.49
C THR A 209 -12.42 -7.81 9.95
N GLN A 210 -12.32 -6.81 10.82
CA GLN A 210 -12.68 -6.95 12.24
C GLN A 210 -14.18 -7.20 12.42
N LEU A 211 -15.03 -6.51 11.66
CA LEU A 211 -16.48 -6.72 11.69
C LEU A 211 -16.86 -8.15 11.25
N LYS A 212 -16.26 -8.64 10.14
CA LYS A 212 -16.48 -10.02 9.68
C LYS A 212 -16.04 -11.06 10.70
N GLU A 213 -14.92 -10.83 11.38
CA GLU A 213 -14.41 -11.77 12.39
C GLU A 213 -15.27 -11.75 13.67
N ALA A 214 -15.75 -10.58 14.08
CA ALA A 214 -16.70 -10.44 15.20
C ALA A 214 -18.04 -11.13 14.90
N GLU A 215 -18.58 -10.96 13.70
CA GLU A 215 -19.81 -11.60 13.25
C GLU A 215 -19.66 -13.14 13.20
N LYS A 216 -18.55 -13.62 12.64
CA LYS A 216 -18.20 -15.05 12.65
C LYS A 216 -18.13 -15.61 14.07
N ARG A 217 -17.61 -14.84 15.03
CA ARG A 217 -17.54 -15.25 16.45
C ARG A 217 -18.92 -15.30 17.10
N ARG A 218 -19.82 -14.36 16.77
CA ARG A 218 -21.23 -14.40 17.21
C ARG A 218 -21.96 -15.63 16.66
N LEU A 219 -21.78 -15.92 15.37
CA LEU A 219 -22.42 -17.09 14.73
C LEU A 219 -21.98 -18.40 15.39
N ARG A 220 -20.68 -18.57 15.67
CA ARG A 220 -20.14 -19.73 16.38
C ARG A 220 -20.77 -19.92 17.76
N ARG A 221 -20.96 -18.84 18.52
CA ARG A 221 -21.63 -18.90 19.83
C ARG A 221 -23.10 -19.30 19.71
N ARG A 222 -23.79 -18.82 18.67
CA ARG A 222 -25.20 -19.16 18.43
C ARG A 222 -25.36 -20.64 18.07
N ILE A 223 -24.49 -21.16 17.20
CA ILE A 223 -24.48 -22.59 16.85
C ILE A 223 -24.21 -23.43 18.09
N ALA A 224 -23.19 -23.08 18.88
CA ALA A 224 -22.83 -23.82 20.10
C ALA A 224 -23.99 -23.94 21.11
N ARG A 225 -24.85 -22.91 21.23
CA ARG A 225 -26.05 -22.95 22.09
C ARG A 225 -27.18 -23.82 21.56
N ILE A 226 -27.26 -24.04 20.24
CA ILE A 226 -28.29 -24.88 19.63
C ILE A 226 -27.88 -26.36 19.70
N THR A 227 -26.57 -26.62 19.65
CA THR A 227 -26.00 -27.98 19.66
C THR A 227 -25.72 -28.52 21.06
N SER A 228 -25.94 -27.72 22.11
CA SER A 228 -25.80 -28.09 23.53
C SER A 228 -27.15 -28.36 24.15
#